data_AF-M1LX69-F1
#
_entry.id   AF-M1LX69-F1
#
_cell.length_a   1.000
_cell.length_b   1.000
_cell.length_c   1.000
_cell.angle_alpha   90.00
_cell.angle_beta   90.00
_cell.angle_gamma   90.00
#
_symmetry.space_group_name_H-M   'P 1'
#
loop_
_entity.id
_entity.type
_entity.pdbx_description
1 polymer ?
#
loop_
_entity_poly.entity_id
_entity_poly.type
_entity_poly.pdbx_seq_one_letter_code
_entity_poly.pdbx_strand_id
1 'polypeptide(L)'
;MIIGCTKKLQDEIEPITQKRGIEEKELFSWSANLIKIKRRKAVIVVNDKNRFGFVLFGLKSKDFLKIDELILQGIKRSLKQLKIREEIIEQYLSDAGETVYTKTNGHKYVARLNKACELVGLFEDILDLDNVYQEEISIKLNYDLIKTDKSNYEHPCELILEDLKEVYGESVIKCEANSLLVKLDLGGYTAERRIVTPVDINFKKLHKILQIAFDWKDCHLHDFDIINEKGERELKIISEYEDEIDLYNPGCKVVLESEAYIRDYIKDEKIIKYSYDFGDGWEHEIIFEGEIVDYNRNHPFCVDGFGDGAPEDVGGIPGYEEFLEIMGNASHPEYKSMKIWAASQMYRKFDIDFVNRRLKYLELEL
;
A
#
# COMPACT_ATOMS: atom_id res chain seq x y z
N MET A 1 -22.70 -8.29 -16.79
CA MET A 1 -22.25 -8.14 -15.39
C MET A 1 -23.50 -8.03 -14.52
N ILE A 2 -23.63 -8.82 -13.46
CA ILE A 2 -24.80 -8.74 -12.58
C ILE A 2 -24.48 -7.79 -11.42
N ILE A 3 -25.34 -6.81 -11.16
CA ILE A 3 -25.25 -5.91 -10.01
C ILE A 3 -26.46 -6.10 -9.08
N GLY A 4 -26.28 -6.90 -8.03
CA GLY A 4 -27.27 -7.16 -6.99
C GLY A 4 -27.46 -5.98 -6.04
N CYS A 5 -28.50 -5.18 -6.24
CA CYS A 5 -28.76 -3.98 -5.46
C CYS A 5 -29.60 -4.26 -4.22
N THR A 6 -29.26 -3.61 -3.10
CA THR A 6 -30.16 -3.56 -1.94
C THR A 6 -31.40 -2.73 -2.25
N LYS A 7 -32.48 -2.89 -1.47
CA LYS A 7 -33.73 -2.13 -1.68
C LYS A 7 -33.49 -0.62 -1.67
N LYS A 8 -32.61 -0.13 -0.79
CA LYS A 8 -32.25 1.29 -0.70
C LYS A 8 -31.66 1.84 -2.01
N LEU A 9 -30.82 1.07 -2.68
CA LEU A 9 -30.24 1.47 -3.96
C LEU A 9 -31.26 1.32 -5.10
N GLN A 10 -32.06 0.25 -5.07
CA GLN A 10 -33.14 0.04 -6.05
C GLN A 10 -34.16 1.19 -6.09
N ASP A 11 -34.42 1.82 -4.93
CA ASP A 11 -35.37 2.94 -4.83
C ASP A 11 -34.84 4.24 -5.46
N GLU A 12 -33.54 4.31 -5.75
CA GLU A 12 -32.86 5.48 -6.34
C GLU A 12 -32.51 5.29 -7.82
N ILE A 13 -32.59 4.06 -8.33
CA ILE A 13 -32.29 3.72 -9.73
C ILE A 13 -33.58 3.38 -10.47
N GLU A 14 -33.71 3.89 -11.69
CA GLU A 14 -34.85 3.62 -12.58
C GLU A 14 -34.94 2.12 -12.96
N PRO A 15 -36.11 1.62 -13.40
CA PRO A 15 -36.55 0.27 -13.08
C PRO A 15 -35.61 -0.84 -13.57
N ILE A 16 -35.31 -1.73 -12.63
CA ILE A 16 -34.48 -2.93 -12.75
C ILE A 16 -34.90 -3.77 -13.96
N THR A 17 -34.05 -3.86 -14.97
CA THR A 17 -34.18 -4.83 -16.07
C THR A 17 -34.00 -6.23 -15.51
N GLN A 18 -35.05 -6.85 -14.97
CA GLN A 18 -35.01 -8.25 -14.54
C GLN A 18 -34.98 -9.16 -15.78
N LYS A 19 -33.80 -9.37 -16.36
CA LYS A 19 -33.59 -10.47 -17.32
C LYS A 19 -33.62 -11.78 -16.52
N ARG A 20 -34.71 -12.56 -16.67
CA ARG A 20 -34.82 -13.92 -16.10
C ARG A 20 -33.88 -14.86 -16.86
N GLY A 21 -33.21 -15.76 -16.14
CA GLY A 21 -32.41 -16.84 -16.74
C GLY A 21 -30.97 -16.47 -17.11
N ILE A 22 -30.38 -15.44 -16.49
CA ILE A 22 -28.94 -15.19 -16.61
C ILE A 22 -28.19 -16.22 -15.78
N GLU A 23 -27.22 -16.90 -16.39
CA GLU A 23 -26.28 -17.76 -15.68
C GLU A 23 -25.38 -16.89 -14.79
N GLU A 24 -25.50 -17.08 -13.47
CA GLU A 24 -24.72 -16.33 -12.50
C GLU A 24 -23.31 -16.91 -12.39
N LYS A 25 -22.31 -16.08 -12.70
CA LYS A 25 -20.91 -16.39 -12.45
C LYS A 25 -20.40 -15.47 -11.34
N GLU A 26 -20.18 -16.00 -10.13
CA GLU A 26 -19.88 -15.19 -8.94
C GLU A 26 -18.73 -14.17 -9.15
N LEU A 27 -17.69 -14.52 -9.92
CA LEU A 27 -16.57 -13.62 -10.23
C LEU A 27 -16.99 -12.37 -11.02
N PHE A 28 -18.02 -12.48 -11.86
CA PHE A 28 -18.53 -11.39 -12.70
C PHE A 28 -19.81 -10.76 -12.12
N SER A 29 -20.16 -11.14 -10.88
CA SER A 29 -21.31 -10.61 -10.14
C SER A 29 -20.83 -9.74 -8.99
N TRP A 30 -21.53 -8.64 -8.75
CA TRP A 30 -21.24 -7.69 -7.69
C TRP A 30 -22.52 -7.35 -6.94
N SER A 31 -22.39 -7.02 -5.67
CA SER A 31 -23.48 -6.55 -4.83
C SER A 31 -23.23 -5.09 -4.43
N ALA A 32 -24.28 -4.26 -4.45
CA ALA A 32 -24.18 -2.83 -4.18
C ALA A 32 -25.21 -2.34 -3.15
N ASN A 33 -24.76 -1.53 -2.19
CA ASN A 33 -25.59 -0.96 -1.13
C ASN A 33 -25.50 0.56 -1.11
N LEU A 34 -26.63 1.22 -0.87
CA LEU A 34 -26.69 2.64 -0.60
C LEU A 34 -26.76 2.90 0.91
N ILE A 35 -25.79 3.64 1.43
CA ILE A 35 -25.75 4.14 2.81
C ILE A 35 -25.61 5.68 2.83
N LYS A 36 -25.62 6.25 4.03
CA LYS A 36 -25.30 7.65 4.25
C LYS A 36 -24.11 7.76 5.19
N ILE A 37 -23.08 8.50 4.78
CA ILE A 37 -21.91 8.83 5.60
C ILE A 37 -21.83 10.35 5.66
N LYS A 38 -21.66 10.93 6.86
CA LYS A 38 -21.69 12.40 7.07
C LYS A 38 -22.84 13.11 6.31
N ARG A 39 -24.04 12.49 6.33
CA ARG A 39 -25.29 12.92 5.65
C ARG A 39 -25.27 12.91 4.10
N ARG A 40 -24.16 12.52 3.47
CA ARG A 40 -24.05 12.37 2.00
C ARG A 40 -24.30 10.91 1.60
N LYS A 41 -24.81 10.69 0.39
CA LYS A 41 -25.07 9.34 -0.16
C LYS A 41 -23.75 8.67 -0.54
N ALA A 42 -23.60 7.41 -0.16
CA ALA A 42 -22.46 6.57 -0.53
C ALA A 42 -22.95 5.22 -1.04
N VAL A 43 -22.39 4.76 -2.16
CA VAL A 43 -22.62 3.43 -2.72
C VAL A 43 -21.38 2.58 -2.51
N ILE A 44 -21.54 1.48 -1.78
CA ILE A 44 -20.48 0.49 -1.54
C ILE A 44 -20.77 -0.68 -2.46
N VAL A 45 -19.77 -1.10 -3.22
CA VAL A 45 -19.86 -2.19 -4.20
C VAL A 45 -18.84 -3.26 -3.86
N VAL A 46 -19.25 -4.52 -3.85
CA VAL A 46 -18.44 -5.67 -3.41
C VAL A 46 -18.65 -6.83 -4.38
N ASN A 47 -17.58 -7.48 -4.82
CA ASN A 47 -17.62 -8.65 -5.69
C ASN A 47 -18.18 -9.86 -4.93
N ASP A 48 -19.04 -10.63 -5.59
CA ASP A 48 -19.77 -11.72 -4.96
C ASP A 48 -18.88 -12.94 -4.64
N LYS A 49 -17.80 -13.18 -5.39
CA LYS A 49 -16.86 -14.30 -5.15
C LYS A 49 -15.85 -13.95 -4.04
N ASN A 50 -15.04 -12.92 -4.28
CA ASN A 50 -13.83 -12.61 -3.50
C ASN A 50 -13.98 -11.45 -2.49
N ARG A 51 -15.13 -10.78 -2.48
CA ARG A 51 -15.41 -9.60 -1.63
C ARG A 51 -14.51 -8.38 -1.88
N PHE A 52 -13.77 -8.36 -2.98
CA PHE A 52 -13.07 -7.16 -3.42
C PHE A 52 -14.09 -6.06 -3.72
N GLY A 53 -13.84 -4.84 -3.27
CA GLY A 53 -14.84 -3.79 -3.28
C GLY A 53 -14.28 -2.39 -3.45
N PHE A 54 -15.18 -1.43 -3.55
CA PHE A 54 -14.85 -0.02 -3.63
C PHE A 54 -16.01 0.85 -3.17
N VAL A 55 -15.70 2.14 -2.96
CA VAL A 55 -16.65 3.11 -2.43
C VAL A 55 -16.82 4.28 -3.40
N LEU A 56 -18.08 4.58 -3.70
CA LEU A 56 -18.50 5.80 -4.37
C LEU A 56 -19.17 6.70 -3.34
N PHE A 57 -18.60 7.86 -3.04
CA PHE A 57 -19.07 8.77 -2.02
C PHE A 57 -19.60 10.08 -2.63
N GLY A 58 -20.45 10.77 -1.87
CA GLY A 58 -20.85 12.13 -2.20
C GLY A 58 -21.86 12.27 -3.35
N LEU A 59 -22.51 11.17 -3.73
CA LEU A 59 -23.42 11.09 -4.88
C LEU A 59 -24.65 11.99 -4.72
N LYS A 60 -25.00 12.70 -5.80
CA LYS A 60 -26.20 13.53 -5.94
C LYS A 60 -27.24 12.81 -6.80
N SER A 61 -28.49 13.25 -6.78
CA SER A 61 -29.58 12.60 -7.54
C SER A 61 -29.26 12.41 -9.04
N LYS A 62 -28.58 13.40 -9.66
CA LYS A 62 -28.15 13.30 -11.07
C LYS A 62 -27.12 12.19 -11.33
N ASP A 63 -26.36 11.79 -10.32
CA ASP A 63 -25.33 10.76 -10.46
C ASP A 63 -25.95 9.36 -10.53
N PHE A 64 -27.14 9.17 -9.94
CA PHE A 64 -27.88 7.92 -10.04
C PHE A 64 -28.46 7.65 -11.44
N LEU A 65 -28.59 8.68 -12.28
CA LEU A 65 -28.98 8.53 -13.69
C LEU A 65 -27.89 7.87 -14.55
N LYS A 66 -26.65 7.83 -14.06
CA LYS A 66 -25.45 7.27 -14.71
C LYS A 66 -24.68 6.33 -13.79
N ILE A 67 -25.40 5.65 -12.91
CA ILE A 67 -24.81 4.81 -11.85
C ILE A 67 -24.06 3.61 -12.43
N ASP A 68 -24.49 3.12 -13.59
CA ASP A 68 -23.84 2.08 -14.38
C ASP A 68 -22.44 2.51 -14.82
N GLU A 69 -22.30 3.71 -15.38
CA GLU A 69 -21.01 4.28 -15.74
C GLU A 69 -20.09 4.40 -14.52
N LEU A 70 -20.63 4.88 -13.38
CA LEU A 70 -19.85 5.07 -12.15
C LEU A 70 -19.38 3.74 -11.55
N ILE A 71 -20.22 2.71 -11.56
CA ILE A 71 -19.86 1.38 -11.05
C ILE A 71 -18.80 0.74 -11.96
N LEU A 72 -18.98 0.79 -13.29
CA LEU A 72 -18.00 0.25 -14.23
C LEU A 72 -16.65 0.97 -14.13
N GLN A 73 -16.67 2.30 -14.01
CA GLN A 73 -15.45 3.07 -13.75
C GLN A 73 -14.82 2.72 -12.40
N GLY A 74 -15.63 2.49 -11.36
CA GLY A 74 -15.15 2.05 -10.05
C GLY A 74 -14.43 0.70 -10.12
N ILE A 75 -15.03 -0.30 -10.78
CA ILE A 75 -14.39 -1.61 -11.01
C ILE A 75 -13.06 -1.43 -11.76
N LYS A 76 -13.08 -0.69 -12.87
CA LYS A 76 -11.88 -0.42 -13.68
C LYS A 76 -10.78 0.26 -12.85
N ARG A 77 -11.12 1.27 -12.06
CA ARG A 77 -10.17 1.98 -11.19
C ARG A 77 -9.60 1.06 -10.12
N SER A 78 -10.42 0.29 -9.42
CA SER A 78 -9.96 -0.63 -8.37
C SER A 78 -9.04 -1.73 -8.92
N LEU A 79 -9.34 -2.28 -10.10
CA LEU A 79 -8.44 -3.24 -10.74
C LEU A 79 -7.11 -2.60 -11.18
N LYS A 80 -7.14 -1.35 -11.68
CA LYS A 80 -5.90 -0.61 -12.00
C LYS A 80 -5.03 -0.34 -10.77
N GLN A 81 -5.63 -0.10 -9.61
CA GLN A 81 -4.88 0.08 -8.36
C GLN A 81 -4.07 -1.17 -7.99
N LEU A 82 -4.60 -2.37 -8.28
CA LEU A 82 -3.86 -3.62 -8.14
C LEU A 82 -2.82 -3.84 -9.26
N LYS A 83 -2.59 -2.85 -10.13
CA LYS A 83 -1.69 -2.92 -11.29
C LYS A 83 -2.03 -4.05 -12.25
N ILE A 84 -3.32 -4.39 -12.35
CA ILE A 84 -3.80 -5.36 -13.35
C ILE A 84 -3.61 -4.77 -14.75
N ARG A 85 -3.11 -5.59 -15.67
CA ARG A 85 -2.93 -5.26 -17.09
C ARG A 85 -4.22 -4.73 -17.70
N GLU A 86 -4.12 -3.66 -18.49
CA GLU A 86 -5.29 -3.04 -19.13
C GLU A 86 -6.06 -4.06 -19.99
N GLU A 87 -5.33 -4.92 -20.71
CA GLU A 87 -5.92 -5.94 -21.58
C GLU A 87 -6.74 -6.98 -20.79
N ILE A 88 -6.29 -7.31 -19.57
CA ILE A 88 -7.02 -8.22 -18.67
C ILE A 88 -8.26 -7.54 -18.09
N ILE A 89 -8.19 -6.26 -17.76
CA ILE A 89 -9.36 -5.49 -17.30
C ILE A 89 -10.41 -5.41 -18.41
N GLU A 90 -10.00 -5.13 -19.65
CA GLU A 90 -10.89 -5.08 -20.80
C GLU A 90 -11.52 -6.45 -21.09
N GLN A 91 -10.73 -7.53 -21.03
CA GLN A 91 -11.24 -8.89 -21.17
C GLN A 91 -12.22 -9.25 -20.04
N TYR A 92 -11.91 -8.92 -18.78
CA TYR A 92 -12.81 -9.14 -17.63
C TYR A 92 -14.17 -8.45 -17.82
N LEU A 93 -14.16 -7.18 -18.26
CA LEU A 93 -15.40 -6.45 -18.52
C LEU A 93 -16.17 -7.02 -19.71
N SER A 94 -15.47 -7.46 -20.76
CA SER A 94 -16.08 -8.14 -21.92
C SER A 94 -16.73 -9.46 -21.51
N ASP A 95 -16.03 -10.31 -20.76
CA ASP A 95 -16.51 -11.61 -20.29
C ASP A 95 -17.69 -11.47 -19.32
N ALA A 96 -17.69 -10.40 -18.52
CA ALA A 96 -18.82 -10.09 -17.66
C ALA A 96 -20.08 -9.78 -18.47
N GLY A 97 -19.97 -9.22 -19.67
CA GLY A 97 -21.08 -8.82 -20.54
C GLY A 97 -21.88 -7.61 -20.03
N GLU A 98 -23.00 -7.29 -20.69
CA GLU A 98 -23.86 -6.13 -20.37
C GLU A 98 -24.26 -6.07 -18.89
N THR A 99 -24.24 -4.86 -18.31
CA THR A 99 -24.67 -4.63 -16.93
C THR A 99 -26.16 -4.87 -16.78
N VAL A 100 -26.53 -5.71 -15.81
CA VAL A 100 -27.90 -6.01 -15.44
C VAL A 100 -28.07 -5.84 -13.95
N TYR A 101 -29.03 -5.00 -13.55
CA TYR A 101 -29.38 -4.81 -12.16
C TYR A 101 -30.36 -5.89 -11.70
N THR A 102 -30.15 -6.39 -10.48
CA THR A 102 -31.04 -7.38 -9.85
C THR A 102 -31.26 -7.01 -8.38
N LYS A 103 -32.12 -7.78 -7.70
CA LYS A 103 -32.13 -7.77 -6.23
C LYS A 103 -30.89 -8.51 -5.73
N THR A 104 -30.32 -8.08 -4.60
CA THR A 104 -29.21 -8.82 -3.98
C THR A 104 -29.55 -10.30 -3.80
N ASN A 105 -28.59 -11.18 -4.12
CA ASN A 105 -28.80 -12.62 -4.29
C ASN A 105 -28.88 -13.42 -2.97
N GLY A 106 -29.66 -12.92 -2.02
CA GLY A 106 -29.90 -13.58 -0.74
C GLY A 106 -29.01 -13.13 0.42
N HIS A 107 -29.27 -13.70 1.60
CA HIS A 107 -28.77 -13.21 2.88
C HIS A 107 -27.23 -13.24 3.01
N LYS A 108 -26.56 -14.20 2.36
CA LYS A 108 -25.09 -14.33 2.35
C LYS A 108 -24.41 -13.06 1.81
N TYR A 109 -24.83 -12.58 0.64
CA TYR A 109 -24.23 -11.41 0.00
C TYR A 109 -24.60 -10.12 0.73
N VAL A 110 -25.84 -10.02 1.23
CA VAL A 110 -26.25 -8.89 2.09
C VAL A 110 -25.38 -8.79 3.34
N ALA A 111 -25.07 -9.92 3.99
CA ALA A 111 -24.20 -9.92 5.17
C ALA A 111 -22.78 -9.47 4.85
N ARG A 112 -22.18 -9.96 3.74
CA ARG A 112 -20.85 -9.54 3.27
C ARG A 112 -20.81 -8.04 2.98
N LEU A 113 -21.82 -7.54 2.28
CA LEU A 113 -21.95 -6.14 1.91
C LEU A 113 -22.17 -5.23 3.12
N ASN A 114 -22.94 -5.67 4.12
CA ASN A 114 -23.08 -4.94 5.38
C ASN A 114 -21.75 -4.85 6.12
N LYS A 115 -20.92 -5.91 6.11
CA LYS A 115 -19.59 -5.87 6.72
C LYS A 115 -18.67 -4.85 6.04
N ALA A 116 -18.69 -4.79 4.72
CA ALA A 116 -17.99 -3.75 3.97
C ALA A 116 -18.50 -2.33 4.34
N CYS A 117 -19.82 -2.15 4.47
CA CYS A 117 -20.40 -0.87 4.91
C CYS A 117 -19.96 -0.47 6.32
N GLU A 118 -19.84 -1.42 7.26
CA GLU A 118 -19.33 -1.18 8.61
C GLU A 118 -17.88 -0.68 8.58
N LEU A 119 -17.01 -1.37 7.83
CA LEU A 119 -15.60 -1.00 7.68
C LEU A 119 -15.43 0.40 7.09
N VAL A 120 -16.17 0.71 6.02
CA VAL A 120 -16.17 2.05 5.41
C VAL A 120 -16.60 3.12 6.41
N GLY A 121 -17.53 2.80 7.31
CA GLY A 121 -17.95 3.70 8.39
C GLY A 121 -16.85 4.02 9.42
N LEU A 122 -15.85 3.15 9.58
CA LEU A 122 -14.69 3.40 10.45
C LEU A 122 -13.69 4.38 9.84
N PHE A 123 -13.72 4.58 8.52
CA PHE A 123 -12.79 5.42 7.77
C PHE A 123 -13.43 6.73 7.29
N GLU A 124 -14.45 7.23 7.98
CA GLU A 124 -15.14 8.46 7.54
C GLU A 124 -14.29 9.74 7.64
N ASP A 125 -13.18 9.70 8.37
CA ASP A 125 -12.29 10.86 8.58
C ASP A 125 -11.27 11.05 7.46
N ILE A 126 -11.04 10.03 6.64
CA ILE A 126 -10.16 10.08 5.46
C ILE A 126 -10.95 10.17 4.14
N LEU A 127 -12.21 10.62 4.21
CA LEU A 127 -13.04 10.80 3.02
C LEU A 127 -12.48 11.91 2.12
N ASP A 128 -12.23 11.58 0.87
CA ASP A 128 -11.94 12.54 -0.17
C ASP A 128 -13.24 13.23 -0.60
N LEU A 129 -13.35 14.53 -0.29
CA LEU A 129 -14.57 15.30 -0.55
C LEU A 129 -14.68 15.76 -2.02
N ASP A 130 -13.57 15.75 -2.75
CA ASP A 130 -13.43 16.26 -4.11
C ASP A 130 -13.62 15.17 -5.15
N ASN A 131 -13.38 13.92 -4.78
CA ASN A 131 -13.56 12.77 -5.66
C ASN A 131 -14.78 11.90 -5.29
N VAL A 132 -15.50 11.40 -6.30
CA VAL A 132 -16.61 10.45 -6.07
C VAL A 132 -16.06 9.08 -5.70
N TYR A 133 -15.08 8.58 -6.45
CA TYR A 133 -14.42 7.32 -6.15
C TYR A 133 -13.41 7.52 -5.01
N GLN A 134 -13.56 6.76 -3.93
CA GLN A 134 -12.73 6.89 -2.74
C GLN A 134 -11.58 5.90 -2.80
N GLU A 135 -10.42 6.34 -3.27
CA GLU A 135 -9.23 5.50 -3.47
C GLU A 135 -8.74 4.87 -2.17
N GLU A 136 -8.37 5.69 -1.19
CA GLU A 136 -7.73 5.23 0.05
C GLU A 136 -8.64 4.27 0.84
N ILE A 137 -9.92 4.60 0.97
CA ILE A 137 -10.90 3.74 1.65
C ILE A 137 -11.11 2.44 0.89
N SER A 138 -11.08 2.45 -0.45
CA SER A 138 -11.19 1.23 -1.26
C SER A 138 -9.96 0.34 -1.07
N ILE A 139 -8.75 0.92 -0.95
CA ILE A 139 -7.54 0.18 -0.61
C ILE A 139 -7.71 -0.47 0.78
N LYS A 140 -8.06 0.31 1.82
CA LYS A 140 -8.24 -0.22 3.17
C LYS A 140 -9.31 -1.32 3.24
N LEU A 141 -10.42 -1.18 2.49
CA LEU A 141 -11.44 -2.22 2.38
C LEU A 141 -10.89 -3.53 1.79
N ASN A 142 -9.98 -3.44 0.82
CA ASN A 142 -9.45 -4.60 0.10
C ASN A 142 -8.23 -5.25 0.75
N TYR A 143 -7.55 -4.53 1.64
CA TYR A 143 -6.48 -5.05 2.46
C TYR A 143 -6.95 -5.44 3.87
N ASP A 144 -8.21 -5.21 4.25
CA ASP A 144 -8.74 -5.73 5.52
C ASP A 144 -8.89 -7.27 5.49
N LEU A 145 -8.60 -7.92 6.61
CA LEU A 145 -8.70 -9.38 6.72
C LEU A 145 -10.16 -9.82 6.79
N ILE A 146 -10.57 -10.64 5.83
CA ILE A 146 -11.89 -11.23 5.83
C ILE A 146 -11.84 -12.71 6.18
N LYS A 147 -12.80 -13.16 6.98
CA LYS A 147 -12.99 -14.58 7.27
C LYS A 147 -13.56 -15.30 6.04
N THR A 148 -12.82 -16.24 5.45
CA THR A 148 -13.23 -17.02 4.27
C THR A 148 -13.85 -18.37 4.65
N ASP A 149 -13.29 -19.04 5.66
CA ASP A 149 -13.83 -20.26 6.25
C ASP A 149 -13.73 -20.28 7.79
N LYS A 150 -13.74 -21.44 8.45
CA LYS A 150 -13.70 -21.52 9.92
C LYS A 150 -12.38 -21.07 10.53
N SER A 151 -11.25 -21.28 9.84
CA SER A 151 -9.89 -21.08 10.35
C SER A 151 -9.06 -20.08 9.55
N ASN A 152 -9.51 -19.69 8.35
CA ASN A 152 -8.72 -18.89 7.43
C ASN A 152 -9.24 -17.45 7.33
N TYR A 153 -8.27 -16.54 7.24
CA TYR A 153 -8.47 -15.12 6.96
C TYR A 153 -7.61 -14.75 5.77
N GLU A 154 -8.19 -14.04 4.83
CA GLU A 154 -7.56 -13.68 3.56
C GLU A 154 -7.89 -12.24 3.21
N HIS A 155 -7.09 -11.63 2.37
CA HIS A 155 -7.32 -10.27 1.90
C HIS A 155 -8.13 -10.29 0.60
N PRO A 156 -9.21 -9.48 0.47
CA PRO A 156 -9.96 -9.40 -0.78
C PRO A 156 -9.12 -9.09 -2.02
N CYS A 157 -8.07 -8.27 -1.88
CA CYS A 157 -7.14 -7.99 -2.98
C CYS A 157 -6.36 -9.22 -3.46
N GLU A 158 -6.02 -10.15 -2.58
CA GLU A 158 -5.35 -11.41 -2.93
C GLU A 158 -6.31 -12.37 -3.61
N LEU A 159 -7.52 -12.51 -3.06
CA LEU A 159 -8.55 -13.38 -3.60
C LEU A 159 -8.93 -13.00 -5.05
N ILE A 160 -9.11 -11.72 -5.35
CA ILE A 160 -9.38 -11.31 -6.74
C ILE A 160 -8.18 -11.53 -7.66
N LEU A 161 -6.95 -11.37 -7.16
CA LEU A 161 -5.75 -11.66 -7.94
C LEU A 161 -5.66 -13.15 -8.29
N GLU A 162 -5.94 -14.03 -7.34
CA GLU A 162 -6.00 -15.48 -7.56
C GLU A 162 -7.09 -15.86 -8.56
N ASP A 163 -8.29 -15.30 -8.40
CA ASP A 163 -9.41 -15.50 -9.34
C ASP A 163 -9.06 -15.07 -10.77
N LEU A 164 -8.42 -13.91 -10.93
CA LEU A 164 -8.01 -13.41 -12.24
C LEU A 164 -6.91 -14.30 -12.85
N LYS A 165 -5.98 -14.81 -12.03
CA LYS A 165 -4.94 -15.74 -12.51
C LYS A 165 -5.50 -17.08 -12.95
N GLU A 166 -6.49 -17.60 -12.22
CA GLU A 166 -7.18 -18.84 -12.57
C GLU A 166 -7.85 -18.74 -13.95
N VAL A 167 -8.43 -17.58 -14.27
CA VAL A 167 -9.18 -17.36 -15.50
C VAL A 167 -8.29 -16.91 -16.67
N TYR A 168 -7.32 -16.03 -16.41
CA TYR A 168 -6.53 -15.34 -17.44
C TYR A 168 -5.05 -15.73 -17.49
N GLY A 169 -4.59 -16.62 -16.61
CA GLY A 169 -3.20 -17.06 -16.48
C GLY A 169 -2.36 -16.21 -15.53
N GLU A 170 -1.12 -16.61 -15.25
CA GLU A 170 -0.29 -15.98 -14.21
C GLU A 170 0.09 -14.50 -14.45
N SER A 171 0.14 -14.07 -15.71
CA SER A 171 0.60 -12.73 -16.09
C SER A 171 -0.52 -11.69 -16.01
N VAL A 172 -1.12 -11.51 -14.83
CA VAL A 172 -2.21 -10.54 -14.61
C VAL A 172 -1.72 -9.14 -14.24
N ILE A 173 -0.59 -9.05 -13.55
CA ILE A 173 -0.01 -7.78 -13.11
C ILE A 173 1.02 -7.29 -14.13
N LYS A 174 1.03 -5.97 -14.36
CA LYS A 174 2.11 -5.25 -15.03
C LYS A 174 2.31 -3.92 -14.34
N CYS A 175 3.52 -3.72 -13.82
CA CYS A 175 3.92 -2.48 -13.17
C CYS A 175 5.26 -2.03 -13.73
N GLU A 176 5.42 -0.72 -13.95
CA GLU A 176 6.74 -0.12 -14.07
C GLU A 176 7.32 0.02 -12.66
N ALA A 177 8.59 -0.33 -12.49
CA ALA A 177 9.25 -0.33 -11.19
C ALA A 177 10.68 0.22 -11.28
N ASN A 178 11.21 0.66 -10.14
CA ASN A 178 12.58 1.10 -9.96
C ASN A 178 13.34 0.07 -9.12
N SER A 179 14.57 -0.29 -9.53
CA SER A 179 15.53 -1.01 -8.70
C SER A 179 16.37 -0.01 -7.91
N LEU A 180 16.39 -0.15 -6.60
CA LEU A 180 17.12 0.72 -5.67
C LEU A 180 18.09 -0.14 -4.87
N LEU A 181 19.35 0.27 -4.77
CA LEU A 181 20.30 -0.23 -3.80
C LEU A 181 20.34 0.75 -2.63
N VAL A 182 19.98 0.28 -1.45
CA VAL A 182 20.04 1.05 -0.22
C VAL A 182 21.19 0.52 0.63
N LYS A 183 22.08 1.43 1.04
CA LYS A 183 23.22 1.13 1.90
C LYS A 183 23.08 1.90 3.21
N LEU A 184 23.05 1.19 4.33
CA LEU A 184 23.10 1.75 5.67
C LEU A 184 24.54 1.75 6.17
N ASP A 185 25.04 2.93 6.52
CA ASP A 185 26.35 3.11 7.17
C ASP A 185 26.25 2.73 8.65
N LEU A 186 27.08 1.78 9.08
CA LEU A 186 27.19 1.31 10.46
C LEU A 186 28.63 1.49 10.96
N GLY A 187 29.37 2.47 10.43
CA GLY A 187 30.76 2.75 10.76
C GLY A 187 31.72 1.76 10.12
N GLY A 188 32.34 0.89 10.93
CA GLY A 188 33.18 -0.21 10.41
C GLY A 188 32.42 -1.30 9.64
N TYR A 189 31.09 -1.22 9.61
CA TYR A 189 30.17 -2.19 9.04
C TYR A 189 29.20 -1.53 8.06
N THR A 190 28.51 -2.33 7.25
CA THR A 190 27.45 -1.86 6.35
C THR A 190 26.36 -2.91 6.26
N ALA A 191 25.12 -2.46 6.09
CA ALA A 191 24.00 -3.32 5.68
C ALA A 191 23.46 -2.81 4.34
N GLU A 192 23.09 -3.72 3.45
CA GLU A 192 22.59 -3.38 2.12
C GLU A 192 21.28 -4.08 1.81
N ARG A 193 20.39 -3.41 1.07
CA ARG A 193 19.12 -3.95 0.57
C ARG A 193 18.97 -3.55 -0.89
N ARG A 194 18.77 -4.52 -1.78
CA ARG A 194 18.31 -4.26 -3.15
C ARG A 194 16.81 -4.41 -3.20
N ILE A 195 16.11 -3.32 -3.43
CA ILE A 195 14.65 -3.23 -3.36
C ILE A 195 14.10 -2.78 -4.71
N VAL A 196 13.15 -3.55 -5.24
CA VAL A 196 12.35 -3.16 -6.40
C VAL A 196 11.05 -2.54 -5.91
N THR A 197 10.69 -1.37 -6.41
CA THR A 197 9.50 -0.61 -5.99
C THR A 197 8.66 -0.16 -7.19
N PRO A 198 7.32 -0.17 -7.13
CA PRO A 198 6.50 0.52 -8.14
C PRO A 198 6.95 1.97 -8.36
N VAL A 199 6.91 2.48 -9.60
CA VAL A 199 7.41 3.83 -9.94
C VAL A 199 6.64 4.98 -9.27
N ASP A 200 5.42 4.73 -8.82
CA ASP A 200 4.50 5.73 -8.27
C ASP A 200 4.59 5.90 -6.75
N ILE A 201 5.74 5.57 -6.15
CA ILE A 201 5.97 5.80 -4.73
C ILE A 201 6.53 7.21 -4.45
N ASN A 202 5.98 7.83 -3.41
CA ASN A 202 6.50 9.07 -2.83
C ASN A 202 7.48 8.77 -1.67
N PHE A 203 8.14 9.81 -1.17
CA PHE A 203 9.12 9.66 -0.09
C PHE A 203 8.50 9.18 1.22
N LYS A 204 7.22 9.47 1.46
CA LYS A 204 6.45 8.89 2.59
C LYS A 204 6.37 7.36 2.50
N LYS A 205 6.04 6.83 1.32
CA LYS A 205 6.05 5.37 1.08
C LYS A 205 7.47 4.81 1.13
N LEU A 206 8.47 5.55 0.63
CA LEU A 206 9.88 5.15 0.70
C LEU A 206 10.34 4.95 2.14
N HIS A 207 10.06 5.92 3.01
CA HIS A 207 10.36 5.85 4.43
C HIS A 207 9.86 4.54 5.05
N LYS A 208 8.58 4.21 4.87
CA LYS A 208 8.00 2.95 5.35
C LYS A 208 8.68 1.70 4.78
N ILE A 209 9.05 1.72 3.50
CA ILE A 209 9.81 0.63 2.86
C ILE A 209 11.17 0.44 3.55
N LEU A 210 11.87 1.54 3.85
CA LEU A 210 13.18 1.52 4.51
C LEU A 210 13.07 1.01 5.95
N GLN A 211 12.09 1.51 6.70
CA GLN A 211 11.79 1.02 8.05
C GLN A 211 11.56 -0.50 8.08
N ILE A 212 10.77 -1.03 7.15
CA ILE A 212 10.57 -2.49 7.02
C ILE A 212 11.87 -3.20 6.61
N ALA A 213 12.60 -2.67 5.64
CA ALA A 213 13.77 -3.34 5.06
C ALA A 213 14.94 -3.49 6.05
N PHE A 214 15.06 -2.56 7.00
CA PHE A 214 16.09 -2.56 8.04
C PHE A 214 15.58 -2.98 9.44
N ASP A 215 14.31 -3.43 9.56
CA ASP A 215 13.61 -3.86 10.79
C ASP A 215 13.55 -2.79 11.90
N TRP A 216 13.34 -1.54 11.50
CA TRP A 216 13.05 -0.43 12.39
C TRP A 216 11.56 -0.22 12.64
N LYS A 217 11.25 0.62 13.62
CA LYS A 217 9.93 0.76 14.25
C LYS A 217 9.27 2.11 13.99
N ASP A 218 9.91 2.97 13.23
CA ASP A 218 9.39 4.29 12.88
C ASP A 218 9.02 5.12 14.12
N CYS A 219 9.92 5.15 15.11
CA CYS A 219 9.72 5.86 16.37
C CYS A 219 10.51 7.17 16.47
N HIS A 220 11.33 7.49 15.47
CA HIS A 220 12.14 8.70 15.42
C HIS A 220 11.85 9.51 14.15
N LEU A 221 12.31 10.77 14.16
CA LEU A 221 12.24 11.65 13.00
C LEU A 221 13.16 11.17 11.89
N HIS A 222 12.82 11.58 10.67
CA HIS A 222 13.57 11.29 9.46
C HIS A 222 13.43 12.41 8.44
N ASP A 223 14.41 12.50 7.54
CA ASP A 223 14.35 13.33 6.36
C ASP A 223 15.09 12.67 5.18
N PHE A 224 15.00 13.30 4.02
CA PHE A 224 15.80 12.94 2.87
C PHE A 224 16.49 14.17 2.26
N ASP A 225 17.72 13.98 1.82
CA ASP A 225 18.46 14.97 1.05
C ASP A 225 18.70 14.46 -0.37
N ILE A 226 18.38 15.29 -1.37
CA ILE A 226 18.74 15.04 -2.77
C ILE A 226 20.05 15.76 -3.06
N ILE A 227 21.09 14.97 -3.34
CA ILE A 227 22.45 15.44 -3.59
C ILE A 227 22.74 15.30 -5.08
N ASN A 228 23.28 16.36 -5.69
CA ASN A 228 23.69 16.33 -7.09
C ASN A 228 25.09 15.74 -7.30
N GLU A 229 25.48 15.58 -8.56
CA GLU A 229 26.80 15.09 -8.98
C GLU A 229 28.00 15.85 -8.38
N LYS A 230 27.80 17.10 -7.92
CA LYS A 230 28.84 17.94 -7.29
C LYS A 230 28.91 17.76 -5.78
N GLY A 231 28.04 16.94 -5.19
CA GLY A 231 27.92 16.76 -3.75
C GLY A 231 27.15 17.88 -3.05
N GLU A 232 26.44 18.73 -3.80
CA GLU A 232 25.65 19.84 -3.24
C GLU A 232 24.21 19.38 -2.99
N ARG A 233 23.63 19.79 -1.86
CA ARG A 233 22.21 19.54 -1.55
C ARG A 233 21.30 20.43 -2.38
N GLU A 234 20.50 19.82 -3.25
CA GLU A 234 19.53 20.53 -4.09
C GLU A 234 18.17 20.67 -3.41
N LEU A 235 17.75 19.66 -2.66
CA LEU A 235 16.42 19.56 -2.07
C LEU A 235 16.52 18.82 -0.74
N LYS A 236 15.83 19.34 0.28
CA LYS A 236 15.50 18.62 1.50
C LYS A 236 14.04 18.19 1.43
N ILE A 237 13.74 16.94 1.80
CA ILE A 237 12.39 16.39 1.84
C ILE A 237 12.11 15.98 3.27
N ILE A 238 11.05 16.55 3.85
CA ILE A 238 10.75 16.41 5.27
C ILE A 238 9.45 15.65 5.52
N SER A 239 9.37 15.05 6.71
CA SER A 239 8.17 14.40 7.22
C SER A 239 7.02 15.40 7.42
N GLU A 240 5.78 14.92 7.30
CA GLU A 240 4.56 15.70 7.60
C GLU A 240 4.48 16.17 9.06
N TYR A 241 5.29 15.59 9.94
CA TYR A 241 5.31 15.86 11.38
C TYR A 241 6.41 16.84 11.79
N GLU A 242 7.27 17.28 10.86
CA GLU A 242 8.23 18.33 11.16
C GLU A 242 7.56 19.70 11.17
N ASP A 243 7.85 20.49 12.21
CA ASP A 243 7.38 21.88 12.28
C ASP A 243 7.93 22.67 11.09
N GLU A 244 7.08 23.54 10.50
CA GLU A 244 7.39 24.42 9.35
C GLU A 244 8.63 25.33 9.54
N ILE A 245 9.29 25.30 10.70
CA ILE A 245 10.44 26.13 11.06
C ILE A 245 11.66 25.82 10.17
N ASP A 246 11.85 24.57 9.74
CA ASP A 246 12.94 24.17 8.84
C ASP A 246 12.69 24.57 7.36
N LEU A 247 11.45 24.95 7.00
CA LEU A 247 11.11 25.46 5.66
C LEU A 247 11.76 26.84 5.37
N TYR A 248 12.29 27.52 6.39
CA TYR A 248 12.83 28.88 6.29
C TYR A 248 14.36 28.94 6.23
N ASN A 249 15.05 27.83 5.96
CA ASN A 249 16.50 27.88 5.78
C ASN A 249 16.86 28.54 4.44
N PRO A 250 17.50 29.75 4.41
CA PRO A 250 17.67 30.50 3.18
C PRO A 250 18.62 29.77 2.21
N GLY A 251 18.07 29.27 1.10
CA GLY A 251 18.84 28.71 -0.02
C GLY A 251 18.65 27.21 -0.31
N CYS A 252 17.91 26.48 0.52
CA CYS A 252 17.55 25.09 0.24
C CYS A 252 16.05 24.98 -0.04
N LYS A 253 15.67 24.37 -1.16
CA LYS A 253 14.26 24.04 -1.41
C LYS A 253 13.86 22.95 -0.42
N VAL A 254 12.67 23.07 0.16
CA VAL A 254 12.09 22.06 1.06
C VAL A 254 10.71 21.65 0.53
N VAL A 255 10.41 20.35 0.56
CA VAL A 255 9.13 19.77 0.10
C VAL A 255 8.70 18.68 1.08
N LEU A 256 7.39 18.49 1.23
CA LEU A 256 6.83 17.40 2.04
C LEU A 256 6.99 16.04 1.36
N GLU A 257 7.29 15.01 2.14
CA GLU A 257 7.51 13.65 1.64
C GLU A 257 6.31 13.04 0.91
N SER A 258 5.08 13.50 1.19
CA SER A 258 3.88 13.02 0.52
C SER A 258 3.70 13.62 -0.89
N GLU A 259 4.30 14.79 -1.13
CA GLU A 259 4.21 15.55 -2.38
C GLU A 259 5.38 15.27 -3.35
N ALA A 260 6.47 14.68 -2.86
CA ALA A 260 7.65 14.36 -3.65
C ALA A 260 7.65 12.88 -4.09
N TYR A 261 7.74 12.62 -5.40
CA TYR A 261 7.83 11.26 -5.94
C TYR A 261 9.26 10.88 -6.30
N ILE A 262 9.68 9.66 -5.94
CA ILE A 262 11.07 9.20 -6.15
C ILE A 262 11.51 9.30 -7.61
N ARG A 263 10.61 8.94 -8.54
CA ARG A 263 10.86 8.95 -9.98
C ARG A 263 11.36 10.29 -10.52
N ASP A 264 11.06 11.39 -9.83
CA ASP A 264 11.45 12.73 -10.22
C ASP A 264 12.89 13.07 -9.79
N TYR A 265 13.51 12.23 -8.94
CA TYR A 265 14.81 12.49 -8.31
C TYR A 265 15.86 11.38 -8.46
N ILE A 266 15.51 10.24 -9.06
CA ILE A 266 16.43 9.09 -9.28
C ILE A 266 17.22 9.15 -10.60
N LYS A 267 17.04 10.21 -11.39
CA LYS A 267 17.77 10.43 -12.66
C LYS A 267 18.97 11.34 -12.42
N ASP A 268 19.83 11.46 -13.44
CA ASP A 268 20.94 12.41 -13.49
C ASP A 268 22.03 12.20 -12.42
N GLU A 269 22.35 10.93 -12.12
CA GLU A 269 23.40 10.54 -11.16
C GLU A 269 23.25 11.14 -9.75
N LYS A 270 22.01 11.48 -9.38
CA LYS A 270 21.69 11.99 -8.04
C LYS A 270 21.81 10.89 -7.00
N ILE A 271 22.28 11.30 -5.83
CA ILE A 271 22.32 10.45 -4.63
C ILE A 271 21.20 10.92 -3.71
N ILE A 272 20.37 9.99 -3.29
CA ILE A 272 19.36 10.23 -2.27
C ILE A 272 19.93 9.77 -0.95
N LYS A 273 20.02 10.68 0.03
CA LYS A 273 20.36 10.34 1.41
C LYS A 273 19.10 10.26 2.23
N TYR A 274 19.04 9.26 3.11
CA TYR A 274 17.96 9.10 4.07
C TYR A 274 18.54 9.06 5.48
N SER A 275 18.13 10.02 6.29
CA SER A 275 18.55 10.17 7.68
C SER A 275 17.41 9.71 8.58
N TYR A 276 17.70 8.81 9.53
CA TYR A 276 16.74 8.31 10.51
C TYR A 276 17.31 8.40 11.92
N ASP A 277 16.47 8.81 12.86
CA ASP A 277 16.83 9.09 14.24
C ASP A 277 17.95 10.13 14.36
N PHE A 278 17.57 11.40 14.47
CA PHE A 278 18.53 12.50 14.62
C PHE A 278 19.34 12.44 15.93
N GLY A 279 18.98 11.56 16.88
CA GLY A 279 19.78 11.26 18.06
C GLY A 279 20.95 10.32 17.72
N ASP A 280 20.64 9.15 17.16
CA ASP A 280 21.62 8.11 16.83
C ASP A 280 22.36 8.35 15.50
N GLY A 281 21.74 9.10 14.59
CA GLY A 281 22.32 9.60 13.33
C GLY A 281 22.47 8.52 12.25
N TRP A 282 21.46 7.69 12.01
CA TRP A 282 21.53 6.66 10.99
C TRP A 282 21.41 7.23 9.57
N GLU A 283 22.41 6.97 8.74
CA GLU A 283 22.50 7.49 7.38
C GLU A 283 22.43 6.36 6.36
N HIS A 284 21.63 6.57 5.31
CA HIS A 284 21.58 5.67 4.17
C HIS A 284 21.89 6.40 2.89
N GLU A 285 22.57 5.69 2.00
CA GLU A 285 22.71 6.06 0.60
C GLU A 285 21.75 5.21 -0.24
N ILE A 286 20.89 5.85 -1.01
CA ILE A 286 19.93 5.21 -1.91
C ILE A 286 20.37 5.50 -3.34
N ILE A 287 20.72 4.44 -4.04
CA ILE A 287 21.29 4.46 -5.39
C ILE A 287 20.27 3.83 -6.35
N PHE A 288 20.02 4.51 -7.46
CA PHE A 288 19.18 3.97 -8.53
C PHE A 288 19.97 3.01 -9.42
N GLU A 289 19.52 1.76 -9.52
CA GLU A 289 20.16 0.72 -10.33
C GLU A 289 19.48 0.50 -11.69
N GLY A 290 18.26 1.03 -11.90
CA GLY A 290 17.58 0.97 -13.20
C GLY A 290 16.06 0.81 -13.14
N GLU A 291 15.41 0.99 -14.29
CA GLU A 291 13.97 0.79 -14.48
C GLU A 291 13.65 -0.66 -14.87
N ILE A 292 12.51 -1.18 -14.40
CA ILE A 292 11.94 -2.48 -14.73
C ILE A 292 10.55 -2.26 -15.32
N VAL A 293 10.36 -2.58 -16.60
CA VAL A 293 9.13 -2.24 -17.34
C VAL A 293 8.00 -3.27 -17.15
N ASP A 294 8.34 -4.52 -16.83
CA ASP A 294 7.38 -5.62 -16.69
C ASP A 294 7.48 -6.29 -15.31
N TYR A 295 7.44 -5.47 -14.26
CA TYR A 295 7.41 -5.97 -12.90
C TYR A 295 6.07 -6.64 -12.62
N ASN A 296 6.12 -7.90 -12.20
CA ASN A 296 4.96 -8.78 -12.04
C ASN A 296 4.33 -8.71 -10.65
N ARG A 297 4.65 -7.68 -9.86
CA ARG A 297 4.04 -7.40 -8.56
C ARG A 297 3.52 -5.97 -8.52
N ASN A 298 2.58 -5.74 -7.61
CA ASN A 298 1.98 -4.44 -7.34
C ASN A 298 2.51 -3.80 -6.05
N HIS A 299 3.54 -4.38 -5.43
CA HIS A 299 4.11 -3.96 -4.16
C HIS A 299 5.66 -4.03 -4.19
N PRO A 300 6.35 -3.33 -3.27
CA PRO A 300 7.81 -3.42 -3.14
C PRO A 300 8.31 -4.83 -2.82
N PHE A 301 9.52 -5.17 -3.24
CA PHE A 301 10.14 -6.46 -2.99
C PHE A 301 11.66 -6.35 -2.86
N CYS A 302 12.21 -6.85 -1.76
CA CYS A 302 13.64 -6.98 -1.54
C CYS A 302 14.15 -8.21 -2.30
N VAL A 303 14.96 -8.00 -3.32
CA VAL A 303 15.49 -9.07 -4.18
C VAL A 303 16.81 -9.64 -3.66
N ASP A 304 17.56 -8.85 -2.88
CA ASP A 304 18.86 -9.21 -2.33
C ASP A 304 19.18 -8.33 -1.11
N GLY A 305 20.13 -8.74 -0.29
CA GLY A 305 20.62 -7.94 0.83
C GLY A 305 21.58 -8.71 1.73
N PHE A 306 22.36 -7.97 2.51
CA PHE A 306 23.24 -8.53 3.53
C PHE A 306 23.43 -7.55 4.70
N GLY A 307 23.96 -8.06 5.81
CA GLY A 307 24.15 -7.27 7.03
C GLY A 307 22.84 -7.10 7.79
N ASP A 308 22.93 -7.24 9.11
CA ASP A 308 21.82 -6.93 10.01
C ASP A 308 21.66 -5.41 10.13
N GLY A 309 20.44 -4.91 10.32
CA GLY A 309 20.23 -3.51 10.71
C GLY A 309 20.74 -3.25 12.13
N ALA A 310 20.86 -1.98 12.53
CA ALA A 310 21.10 -1.63 13.92
C ALA A 310 19.82 -1.84 14.76
N PRO A 311 19.91 -2.35 16.01
CA PRO A 311 18.78 -2.29 16.93
C PRO A 311 18.34 -0.84 17.18
N GLU A 312 17.03 -0.63 17.37
CA GLU A 312 16.51 0.68 17.81
C GLU A 312 17.14 1.12 19.14
N ASP A 313 17.39 2.43 19.25
CA ASP A 313 17.99 3.11 20.41
C ASP A 313 19.35 2.53 20.87
N VAL A 314 20.14 1.95 19.96
CA VAL A 314 21.43 1.33 20.33
C VAL A 314 22.51 2.37 20.67
N GLY A 315 22.32 3.65 20.33
CA GLY A 315 23.25 4.73 20.63
C GLY A 315 24.18 5.07 19.46
N GLY A 316 23.65 5.03 18.24
CA GLY A 316 24.37 5.34 17.00
C GLY A 316 25.50 4.35 16.72
N ILE A 317 26.41 4.74 15.81
CA ILE A 317 27.54 3.91 15.40
C ILE A 317 28.36 3.39 16.60
N PRO A 318 28.79 4.21 17.58
CA PRO A 318 29.56 3.71 18.72
C PRO A 318 28.81 2.68 19.55
N GLY A 319 27.51 2.88 19.79
CA GLY A 319 26.68 1.93 20.51
C GLY A 319 26.47 0.62 19.74
N TYR A 320 26.35 0.68 18.41
CA TYR A 320 26.26 -0.52 17.56
C TYR A 320 27.57 -1.32 17.54
N GLU A 321 28.73 -0.67 17.49
CA GLU A 321 30.03 -1.33 17.58
C GLU A 321 30.20 -2.06 18.92
N GLU A 322 29.84 -1.40 20.04
CA GLU A 322 29.82 -2.01 21.37
C GLU A 322 28.84 -3.19 21.44
N PHE A 323 27.64 -3.04 20.87
CA PHE A 323 26.64 -4.10 20.77
C PHE A 323 27.21 -5.34 20.06
N LEU A 324 27.88 -5.16 18.92
CA LEU A 324 28.51 -6.26 18.18
C LEU A 324 29.65 -6.92 18.97
N GLU A 325 30.49 -6.13 19.65
CA GLU A 325 31.56 -6.65 20.51
C GLU A 325 31.00 -7.55 21.61
N ILE A 326 29.99 -7.06 22.34
CA ILE A 326 29.37 -7.78 23.45
C ILE A 326 28.67 -9.04 22.94
N MET A 327 27.84 -8.91 21.90
CA MET A 327 27.05 -10.02 21.36
C MET A 327 27.90 -11.07 20.63
N GLY A 328 29.08 -10.69 20.14
CA GLY A 328 30.08 -11.59 19.55
C GLY A 328 30.83 -12.44 20.57
N ASN A 329 30.81 -12.07 21.86
CA ASN A 329 31.53 -12.76 22.93
C ASN A 329 30.58 -13.24 24.04
N ALA A 330 30.16 -14.51 23.98
CA ALA A 330 29.27 -15.10 24.99
C ALA A 330 29.83 -15.13 26.42
N SER A 331 31.14 -14.88 26.60
CA SER A 331 31.81 -14.78 27.91
C SER A 331 31.98 -13.33 28.36
N HIS A 332 31.55 -12.34 27.58
CA HIS A 332 31.55 -10.94 27.98
C HIS A 332 30.68 -10.73 29.23
N PRO A 333 31.13 -9.97 30.25
CA PRO A 333 30.35 -9.74 31.47
C PRO A 333 28.93 -9.22 31.21
N GLU A 334 28.76 -8.43 30.15
CA GLU A 334 27.49 -7.80 29.78
C GLU A 334 26.68 -8.58 28.73
N TYR A 335 27.14 -9.75 28.28
CA TYR A 335 26.45 -10.52 27.23
C TYR A 335 24.99 -10.82 27.58
N LYS A 336 24.71 -11.17 28.84
CA LYS A 336 23.35 -11.50 29.29
C LYS A 336 22.43 -10.28 29.32
N SER A 337 22.92 -9.13 29.81
CA SER A 337 22.13 -7.88 29.85
C SER A 337 21.87 -7.38 28.44
N MET A 338 22.89 -7.37 27.57
CA MET A 338 22.76 -6.92 26.19
C MET A 338 21.78 -7.80 25.41
N LYS A 339 21.83 -9.11 25.59
CA LYS A 339 20.88 -10.03 24.96
C LYS A 339 19.43 -9.79 25.40
N ILE A 340 19.20 -9.47 26.68
CA ILE A 340 17.86 -9.12 27.19
C ILE A 340 17.39 -7.79 26.61
N TRP A 341 18.27 -6.80 26.57
CA TRP A 341 17.98 -5.49 25.99
C TRP A 341 17.62 -5.60 24.50
N ALA A 342 18.42 -6.31 23.71
CA ALA A 342 18.17 -6.55 22.29
C ALA A 342 16.82 -7.26 22.04
N ALA A 343 16.48 -8.24 22.89
CA ALA A 343 15.19 -8.92 22.82
C ALA A 343 14.03 -7.96 23.17
N SER A 344 14.22 -7.05 24.12
CA SER A 344 13.21 -6.03 24.45
C SER A 344 13.01 -5.01 23.32
N GLN A 345 14.06 -4.77 22.53
CA GLN A 345 13.99 -4.01 21.29
C GLN A 345 13.42 -4.83 20.13
N MET A 346 13.03 -6.09 20.33
CA MET A 346 12.58 -7.01 19.28
C MET A 346 13.60 -7.15 18.14
N TYR A 347 14.89 -6.97 18.42
CA TYR A 347 15.97 -7.08 17.43
C TYR A 347 15.97 -8.44 16.74
N ARG A 348 16.14 -8.44 15.43
CA ARG A 348 16.25 -9.65 14.60
C ARG A 348 17.43 -9.52 13.64
N LYS A 349 17.97 -10.68 13.28
CA LYS A 349 18.88 -10.76 12.14
C LYS A 349 18.11 -10.55 10.84
N PHE A 350 18.80 -10.08 9.81
CA PHE A 350 18.20 -9.91 8.49
C PHE A 350 17.64 -11.24 7.97
N ASP A 351 16.36 -11.22 7.64
CA ASP A 351 15.62 -12.31 7.00
C ASP A 351 14.83 -11.72 5.85
N ILE A 352 15.28 -11.99 4.62
CA ILE A 352 14.68 -11.47 3.39
C ILE A 352 13.24 -11.93 3.22
N ASP A 353 12.89 -13.13 3.69
CA ASP A 353 11.51 -13.64 3.61
C ASP A 353 10.63 -12.89 4.61
N PHE A 354 11.15 -12.56 5.80
CA PHE A 354 10.45 -11.71 6.75
C PHE A 354 10.19 -10.30 6.20
N VAL A 355 11.22 -9.67 5.64
CA VAL A 355 11.11 -8.35 4.99
C VAL A 355 10.07 -8.39 3.87
N ASN A 356 10.14 -9.36 2.97
CA ASN A 356 9.20 -9.46 1.85
C ASN A 356 7.76 -9.77 2.29
N ARG A 357 7.56 -10.52 3.38
CA ARG A 357 6.23 -10.71 3.97
C ARG A 357 5.65 -9.38 4.46
N ARG A 358 6.45 -8.51 5.08
CA ARG A 358 6.02 -7.19 5.55
C ARG A 358 5.78 -6.23 4.37
N LEU A 359 6.71 -6.14 3.42
CA LEU A 359 6.59 -5.28 2.24
C LEU A 359 5.34 -5.56 1.39
N LYS A 360 4.90 -6.84 1.33
CA LYS A 360 3.67 -7.23 0.62
C LYS A 360 2.42 -6.51 1.15
N TYR A 361 2.39 -6.20 2.44
CA TYR A 361 1.26 -5.57 3.13
C TYR A 361 1.56 -4.12 3.53
N LEU A 362 2.48 -3.45 2.85
CA LEU A 362 2.85 -2.05 3.09
C LEU A 362 1.64 -1.11 3.16
N GLU A 363 0.60 -1.35 2.35
CA GLU A 363 -0.63 -0.54 2.35
C GLU A 363 -1.41 -0.59 3.67
N LEU A 364 -1.13 -1.54 4.57
CA LEU A 364 -1.67 -1.55 5.94
C LEU A 364 -0.88 -0.65 6.91
N GLU A 365 0.34 -0.25 6.55
CA GLU A 365 1.21 0.62 7.35
C GLU A 365 1.06 2.11 6.96
N LEU A 366 0.19 2.41 5.97
CA LEU A 366 -0.16 3.74 5.46
C LEU A 366 -1.57 4.16 5.93
#